data_AF-A0A8S3FNH7-F1
#
_entry.id   AF-A0A8S3FNH7-F1
#
_cell.length_a   1.000
_cell.length_b   1.000
_cell.length_c   1.000
_cell.angle_alpha   90.00
_cell.angle_beta   90.00
_cell.angle_gamma   90.00
#
_symmetry.space_group_name_H-M   'P 1'
#
loop_
_entity.id
_entity.type
_entity.pdbx_description
1 polymer ?
#
loop_
_entity_poly.entity_id
_entity_poly.type
_entity_poly.pdbx_seq_one_letter_code
_entity_poly.pdbx_strand_id
1 'polypeptide(L)'
;MIDDQSAVRGEQEILFTMHTVFRVGEITQTAENSRLWEVKLTITDDNDPQLSTLTNRIKEEIDGRGWHRMGQLMLKVGHFNQAEELYNELLKGASTDSDRAYIYH
;
A
#
# COMPACT_ATOMS: atom_id res chain seq x y z
N MET A 1 -22.29 -19.71 8.05
CA MET A 1 -21.15 -19.60 7.10
C MET A 1 -21.30 -18.30 6.32
N ILE A 2 -20.27 -17.82 5.61
CA ILE A 2 -20.39 -16.60 4.77
C ILE A 2 -21.56 -16.71 3.78
N ASP A 3 -21.84 -17.92 3.30
CA ASP A 3 -22.97 -18.23 2.41
C ASP A 3 -24.34 -17.82 2.97
N ASP A 4 -24.53 -17.83 4.30
CA ASP A 4 -25.78 -17.42 4.95
C ASP A 4 -25.93 -15.89 5.03
N GLN A 5 -24.86 -15.16 4.74
CA GLN A 5 -24.76 -13.70 4.84
C GLN A 5 -24.55 -13.02 3.48
N SER A 6 -24.40 -13.79 2.38
CA SER A 6 -24.30 -13.20 1.03
C SER A 6 -25.63 -12.53 0.64
N ALA A 7 -25.50 -11.38 -0.02
CA ALA A 7 -26.63 -10.67 -0.61
C ALA A 7 -27.24 -11.43 -1.81
N VAL A 8 -26.48 -12.31 -2.46
CA VAL A 8 -26.90 -13.08 -3.64
C VAL A 8 -26.96 -14.56 -3.30
N ARG A 9 -28.14 -15.15 -3.43
CA ARG A 9 -28.35 -16.57 -3.08
C ARG A 9 -27.71 -17.50 -4.11
N GLY A 10 -26.98 -18.50 -3.62
CA GLY A 10 -26.44 -19.60 -4.42
C GLY A 10 -25.07 -19.36 -5.05
N GLU A 11 -24.45 -18.20 -4.79
CA GLU A 11 -23.05 -17.97 -5.11
C GLU A 11 -22.14 -18.53 -4.01
N GLN A 12 -20.92 -18.91 -4.38
CA GLN A 12 -19.86 -19.20 -3.42
C GLN A 12 -18.94 -17.99 -3.39
N GLU A 13 -18.68 -17.44 -2.20
CA GLU A 13 -17.90 -16.22 -2.01
C GLU A 13 -16.66 -16.47 -1.15
N ILE A 14 -15.58 -15.79 -1.50
CA ILE A 14 -14.38 -15.68 -0.67
C ILE A 14 -14.14 -14.19 -0.41
N LEU A 15 -14.22 -13.79 0.85
CA LEU A 15 -13.97 -12.42 1.27
C LEU A 15 -12.53 -12.25 1.77
N PHE A 16 -11.81 -11.27 1.22
CA PHE A 16 -10.50 -10.85 1.72
C PHE A 16 -10.64 -9.57 2.55
N THR A 17 -9.82 -9.44 3.59
CA THR A 17 -9.73 -8.19 4.36
C THR A 17 -9.11 -7.08 3.52
N MET A 18 -9.40 -5.82 3.86
CA MET A 18 -8.68 -4.70 3.24
C MET A 18 -7.17 -4.84 3.46
N HIS A 19 -6.39 -4.38 2.48
CA HIS A 19 -4.92 -4.47 2.46
C HIS A 19 -4.33 -5.88 2.28
N THR A 20 -5.12 -6.88 1.88
CA THR A 20 -4.54 -8.14 1.38
C THR A 20 -3.75 -7.89 0.10
N VAL A 21 -2.50 -8.34 0.08
CA VAL A 21 -1.60 -8.21 -1.07
C VAL A 21 -1.53 -9.53 -1.82
N PHE A 22 -1.64 -9.44 -3.15
CA PHE A 22 -1.48 -10.57 -4.05
C PHE A 22 -0.33 -10.32 -5.00
N ARG A 23 0.51 -11.34 -5.21
CA ARG A 23 1.47 -11.37 -6.30
C ARG A 23 0.79 -11.89 -7.55
N VAL A 24 0.92 -11.14 -8.64
CA VAL A 24 0.61 -11.63 -9.98
C VAL A 24 1.71 -12.60 -10.40
N GLY A 25 1.34 -13.85 -10.66
CA GLY A 25 2.25 -14.87 -11.16
C GLY A 25 2.22 -14.94 -12.67
N GLU A 26 1.22 -15.62 -13.21
CA GLU A 26 1.04 -15.82 -14.65
C GLU A 26 -0.21 -15.11 -15.14
N ILE A 27 -0.12 -14.55 -16.33
CA ILE A 27 -1.26 -14.00 -17.07
C ILE A 27 -1.31 -14.75 -18.40
N THR A 28 -2.34 -15.55 -18.59
CA THR A 28 -2.49 -16.40 -19.77
C THR A 28 -3.83 -16.15 -20.42
N GLN A 29 -3.91 -16.31 -21.73
CA GLN A 29 -5.16 -16.24 -22.46
C GLN A 29 -5.82 -17.62 -22.42
N THR A 30 -7.12 -17.69 -22.18
CA THR A 30 -7.80 -18.99 -22.13
C THR A 30 -7.81 -19.61 -23.53
N ALA A 31 -7.55 -20.92 -23.61
CA ALA A 31 -7.55 -21.64 -24.89
C ALA A 31 -8.94 -21.64 -25.56
N GLU A 32 -10.00 -21.56 -24.75
CA GLU A 32 -11.39 -21.64 -25.22
C GLU A 32 -11.91 -20.30 -25.77
N ASN A 33 -11.35 -19.17 -25.35
CA ASN A 33 -11.80 -17.85 -25.77
C ASN A 33 -10.68 -16.82 -25.69
N SER A 34 -10.24 -16.33 -26.86
CA SER A 34 -9.21 -15.30 -26.98
C SER A 34 -9.62 -13.93 -26.41
N ARG A 35 -10.86 -13.75 -25.96
CA ARG A 35 -11.27 -12.53 -25.25
C ARG A 35 -11.16 -12.67 -23.74
N LEU A 36 -10.87 -13.87 -23.22
CA LEU A 36 -10.75 -14.13 -21.80
C LEU A 36 -9.28 -14.35 -21.42
N TRP A 37 -8.90 -13.73 -20.31
CA TRP A 37 -7.59 -13.83 -19.69
C TRP A 37 -7.73 -14.41 -18.30
N GLU A 38 -6.88 -15.38 -17.99
CA GLU A 38 -6.70 -15.95 -16.66
C GLU A 38 -5.50 -15.29 -16.00
N VAL A 39 -5.67 -14.86 -14.76
CA VAL A 39 -4.60 -14.27 -13.95
C VAL A 39 -4.42 -15.11 -12.70
N LYS A 40 -3.25 -15.73 -12.56
CA LYS A 40 -2.88 -16.49 -11.38
C LYS A 40 -2.35 -15.54 -10.31
N LEU A 41 -3.14 -15.39 -9.23
CA LEU A 41 -2.79 -14.60 -8.06
C LEU A 41 -2.37 -15.50 -6.90
N THR A 42 -1.31 -15.12 -6.20
CA THR A 42 -0.83 -15.79 -4.99
C THR A 42 -0.87 -14.80 -3.83
N ILE A 43 -1.55 -15.14 -2.73
CA ILE A 43 -1.53 -14.34 -1.51
C ILE A 43 -0.11 -14.28 -0.95
N THR A 44 0.34 -13.09 -0.54
CA THR A 44 1.64 -12.91 0.13
C THR A 44 1.47 -12.98 1.64
N ASP A 45 2.57 -13.19 2.36
CA ASP A 45 2.64 -13.10 3.82
C ASP A 45 3.75 -12.13 4.27
N ASP A 46 3.85 -11.92 5.59
CA ASP A 46 4.83 -11.01 6.20
C ASP A 46 6.30 -11.43 5.97
N ASN A 47 6.54 -12.68 5.59
CA ASN A 47 7.86 -13.23 5.30
C ASN A 47 8.17 -13.25 3.80
N ASP A 48 7.33 -12.61 2.98
CA ASP A 48 7.56 -12.54 1.55
C ASP A 48 8.91 -11.83 1.23
N PRO A 49 9.88 -12.52 0.61
CA PRO A 49 11.23 -11.99 0.46
C PRO A 49 11.29 -10.79 -0.48
N GLN A 50 10.40 -10.70 -1.47
CA GLN A 50 10.37 -9.57 -2.40
C GLN A 50 9.78 -8.34 -1.72
N LEU A 51 8.70 -8.49 -0.93
CA LEU A 51 8.14 -7.40 -0.15
C LEU A 51 9.12 -6.90 0.90
N SER A 52 9.84 -7.82 1.56
CA SER A 52 10.92 -7.48 2.50
C SER A 52 12.03 -6.68 1.82
N THR A 53 12.49 -7.13 0.65
CA THR A 53 13.54 -6.46 -0.13
C THR A 53 13.11 -5.06 -0.56
N LEU A 54 11.89 -4.92 -1.09
CA LEU A 54 11.32 -3.64 -1.48
C LEU A 54 11.19 -2.68 -0.30
N THR A 55 10.69 -3.19 0.84
CA THR A 55 10.52 -2.40 2.06
C THR A 55 11.86 -1.91 2.60
N ASN A 56 12.90 -2.75 2.59
CA ASN A 56 14.24 -2.36 3.02
C ASN A 56 14.83 -1.30 2.08
N ARG A 57 14.64 -1.47 0.77
CA ARG A 57 15.10 -0.49 -0.20
C ARG A 57 14.43 0.87 0.00
N ILE A 58 13.12 0.88 0.21
CA ILE A 58 12.36 2.11 0.51
C ILE A 58 12.89 2.76 1.81
N LYS A 59 13.17 1.97 2.85
CA LYS A 59 13.74 2.47 4.11
C LYS A 59 15.13 3.10 3.94
N GLU A 60 15.96 2.60 3.04
CA GLU A 60 17.29 3.15 2.73
C GLU A 60 17.20 4.45 1.92
N GLU A 61 16.20 4.58 1.05
CA GLU A 61 16.02 5.76 0.19
C GLU A 61 15.38 6.94 0.90
N ILE A 62 14.69 6.70 2.00
CA ILE A 62 13.99 7.72 2.78
C ILE A 62 14.85 8.14 3.98
N ASP A 63 15.15 9.42 4.05
CA ASP A 63 15.95 10.04 5.10
C ASP A 63 15.07 10.68 6.19
N GLY A 64 15.68 11.26 7.21
CA GLY A 64 15.01 12.00 8.26
C GLY A 64 14.56 11.14 9.45
N ARG A 65 13.91 11.80 10.41
CA ARG A 65 13.52 11.21 11.70
C ARG A 65 12.06 11.47 12.03
N GLY A 66 11.45 10.55 12.77
CA GLY A 66 10.07 10.68 13.26
C GLY A 66 9.06 10.92 12.14
N TRP A 67 8.18 11.90 12.35
CA TRP A 67 7.10 12.23 11.41
C TRP A 67 7.58 12.74 10.06
N HIS A 68 8.74 13.39 9.99
CA HIS A 68 9.29 13.83 8.71
C HIS A 68 9.60 12.62 7.80
N ARG A 69 10.17 11.55 8.37
CA ARG A 69 10.40 10.28 7.65
C ARG A 69 9.08 9.64 7.17
N MET A 70 8.02 9.76 7.97
CA MET A 70 6.68 9.28 7.58
C MET A 70 6.10 10.09 6.42
N GLY A 71 6.25 11.42 6.45
CA GLY A 71 5.84 12.29 5.34
C GLY A 71 6.58 11.94 4.05
N GLN A 72 7.90 11.76 4.11
CA GLN A 72 8.68 11.33 2.96
C GLN A 72 8.26 9.93 2.44
N LEU A 73 7.93 8.99 3.35
CA LEU A 73 7.36 7.70 2.96
C LEU A 73 6.04 7.87 2.20
N MET A 74 5.12 8.67 2.73
CA MET A 74 3.83 8.95 2.08
C MET A 74 4.03 9.53 0.68
N LEU A 75 4.97 10.47 0.50
CA LEU A 75 5.32 10.99 -0.82
C LEU A 75 5.86 9.88 -1.75
N LYS A 76 6.76 9.03 -1.25
CA LYS A 76 7.38 7.95 -2.02
C LYS A 76 6.36 6.92 -2.52
N VAL A 77 5.35 6.61 -1.72
CA VAL A 77 4.28 5.66 -2.07
C VAL A 77 3.05 6.30 -2.74
N GLY A 78 3.10 7.61 -3.02
CA GLY A 78 2.04 8.32 -3.76
C GLY A 78 0.85 8.81 -2.94
N HIS A 79 0.95 8.80 -1.61
CA HIS A 79 -0.06 9.27 -0.67
C HIS A 79 0.04 10.79 -0.44
N PHE A 80 -0.04 11.58 -1.52
CA PHE A 80 0.26 13.01 -1.48
C PHE A 80 -0.66 13.83 -0.56
N ASN A 81 -1.96 13.57 -0.57
CA ASN A 81 -2.91 14.28 0.29
C ASN A 81 -2.63 14.04 1.78
N GLN A 82 -2.33 12.80 2.15
CA GLN A 82 -2.00 12.44 3.53
C GLN A 82 -0.65 13.03 3.96
N ALA A 83 0.31 13.10 3.03
CA ALA A 83 1.58 13.77 3.28
C ALA A 83 1.38 15.27 3.54
N GLU A 84 0.57 15.94 2.72
CA GLU A 84 0.22 17.35 2.90
C GLU A 84 -0.47 17.60 4.26
N GLU A 85 -1.47 16.80 4.61
CA GLU A 85 -2.13 16.86 5.92
C GLU A 85 -1.13 16.73 7.06
N LEU A 86 -0.23 15.73 6.99
CA LEU A 86 0.80 15.51 8.00
C LEU A 86 1.75 16.72 8.12
N TYR A 87 2.27 17.23 7.01
CA TYR A 87 3.20 18.37 7.04
C TYR A 87 2.52 19.64 7.54
N ASN A 88 1.25 19.86 7.22
CA ASN A 88 0.47 20.98 7.76
C ASN A 88 0.28 20.87 9.29
N GLU A 89 0.03 19.67 9.81
CA GLU A 89 -0.02 19.45 11.27
C GLU A 89 1.34 19.67 11.94
N LEU A 90 2.43 19.23 11.32
CA LEU A 90 3.78 19.50 11.81
C LEU A 90 4.09 21.01 11.84
N LEU A 91 3.66 21.77 10.82
CA LEU A 91 3.85 23.22 10.76
C LEU A 91 3.06 23.95 11.85
N LYS A 92 1.84 23.49 12.17
CA LYS A 92 1.04 24.06 13.28
C LYS A 92 1.73 23.85 14.63
N GLY A 93 2.41 22.72 14.82
CA GLY A 93 3.14 22.39 16.05
C GLY A 93 4.55 22.99 16.15
N ALA A 94 5.08 23.55 15.06
CA ALA A 94 6.44 24.09 15.02
C ALA A 94 6.59 25.35 15.89
N SER A 95 7.47 25.29 16.89
CA SER A 95 7.67 26.37 17.87
C SER A 95 8.74 27.37 17.43
N THR A 96 9.66 26.96 16.55
CA THR A 96 10.76 27.80 16.07
C THR A 96 10.81 27.84 14.55
N ASP A 97 11.47 28.86 14.00
CA ASP A 97 11.73 28.94 12.56
C ASP A 97 12.68 27.84 12.08
N SER A 98 13.55 27.34 12.97
CA SER A 98 14.38 26.16 12.68
C SER A 98 13.53 24.91 12.46
N ASP A 99 12.47 24.71 13.25
CA ASP A 99 11.56 23.58 13.07
C ASP A 99 10.80 23.68 11.75
N ARG A 100 10.33 24.88 11.40
CA ARG A 100 9.66 25.14 10.12
C ARG A 100 10.59 24.92 8.93
N ALA A 101 11.82 25.40 9.02
CA ALA A 101 12.82 25.22 7.98
C ALA A 101 13.13 23.73 7.73
N TYR A 102 13.15 22.91 8.78
CA TYR A 102 13.31 21.46 8.66
C TYR A 102 12.10 20.77 8.01
N ILE A 103 10.89 21.31 8.17
CA ILE A 103 9.67 20.75 7.56
C ILE A 103 9.57 21.10 6.06
N TYR A 104 10.03 22.29 5.67
CA TYR A 104 10.00 22.73 4.26
C TYR A 104 11.08 22.10 3.37
N HIS A 105 12.12 21.52 3.97
CA HIS A 105 13.25 20.88 3.28
C HIS A 105 13.00 19.40 3.01
#